data_AF-A0A4U7CJ30-F1
#
_entry.id   AF-A0A4U7CJ30-F1
#
_cell.length_a   1.000
_cell.length_b   1.000
_cell.length_c   1.000
_cell.angle_alpha   90.00
_cell.angle_beta   90.00
_cell.angle_gamma   90.00
#
_symmetry.space_group_name_H-M   'P 1'
#
loop_
_entity.id
_entity.type
_entity.pdbx_description
1 polymer ?
#
loop_
_entity_poly.entity_id
_entity_poly.type
_entity_poly.pdbx_seq_one_letter_code
_entity_poly.pdbx_strand_id
1 'polypeptide(L)'
;MADSYRGVFGAIPYAFRATESWTMRAYAALGALAAGFVALVVTLALVVWMGETASAQGGTFLFSRSLYVVAGLAAVGPLLAPILFVARRHRRGDRVAATYDRWMGVAGFLFLLSLYLGMIVSAPEGLRDPSDSVIVNALYDLPQLAGFVPPVAAGLAVFATHFRLRGGADDGSPDRAESTEGGGSA
;
A
#
# COMPACT_ATOMS: atom_id res chain seq x y z
N MET A 1 -31.60 -11.46 4.23
CA MET A 1 -30.35 -12.01 3.63
C MET A 1 -29.28 -10.94 3.68
N ALA A 2 -28.62 -10.81 4.84
CA ALA A 2 -27.53 -9.88 5.04
C ALA A 2 -26.23 -10.68 5.10
N ASP A 3 -25.67 -11.06 3.94
CA ASP A 3 -24.24 -11.41 3.85
C ASP A 3 -23.41 -10.11 3.90
N SER A 4 -23.63 -9.38 4.98
CA SER A 4 -23.07 -8.05 5.22
C SER A 4 -21.67 -8.20 5.80
N TYR A 5 -20.68 -7.75 5.01
CA TYR A 5 -19.42 -7.20 5.48
C TYR A 5 -18.56 -8.08 6.43
N ARG A 6 -17.70 -8.93 5.86
CA ARG A 6 -16.51 -9.44 6.58
C ARG A 6 -15.32 -8.46 6.65
N GLY A 7 -15.55 -7.15 6.52
CA GLY A 7 -14.54 -6.11 6.76
C GLY A 7 -13.17 -6.33 6.09
N VAL A 8 -12.11 -5.78 6.72
CA VAL A 8 -10.70 -5.96 6.34
C VAL A 8 -10.28 -7.43 6.31
N PHE A 9 -10.83 -8.24 7.22
CA PHE A 9 -10.50 -9.66 7.38
C PHE A 9 -11.04 -10.54 6.23
N GLY A 10 -12.07 -10.11 5.51
CA GLY A 10 -12.59 -10.78 4.32
C GLY A 10 -11.93 -10.33 3.00
N ALA A 11 -11.37 -9.11 2.97
CA ALA A 11 -10.78 -8.55 1.76
C ALA A 11 -9.51 -9.29 1.32
N ILE A 12 -8.69 -9.74 2.28
CA ILE A 12 -7.45 -10.49 2.02
C ILE A 12 -7.74 -11.86 1.36
N PRO A 13 -8.57 -12.76 1.93
CA PRO A 13 -8.90 -14.03 1.27
C PRO A 13 -9.68 -13.85 -0.04
N TYR A 14 -10.45 -12.77 -0.19
CA TYR A 14 -11.14 -12.45 -1.45
C TYR A 14 -10.16 -12.03 -2.55
N ALA A 15 -9.22 -11.10 -2.27
CA ALA A 15 -8.21 -10.68 -3.23
C ALA A 15 -7.35 -11.85 -3.72
N PHE A 16 -7.03 -12.78 -2.81
CA PHE A 16 -6.30 -14.02 -3.10
C PHE A 16 -7.02 -14.99 -4.03
N ARG A 17 -8.35 -15.03 -3.93
CA ARG A 17 -9.20 -15.92 -4.73
C ARG A 17 -9.60 -15.31 -6.06
N ALA A 18 -9.77 -14.00 -6.12
CA ALA A 18 -10.28 -13.30 -7.29
C ALA A 18 -9.18 -12.90 -8.29
N THR A 19 -7.91 -12.76 -7.89
CA THR A 19 -6.83 -12.39 -8.81
C THR A 19 -6.19 -13.62 -9.46
N GLU A 20 -5.98 -13.57 -10.78
CA GLU A 20 -5.24 -14.59 -11.53
C GLU A 20 -3.72 -14.30 -11.53
N SER A 21 -3.30 -13.10 -11.11
CA SER A 21 -1.90 -12.69 -11.11
C SER A 21 -1.12 -13.27 -9.93
N TRP A 22 -0.12 -14.10 -10.22
CA TRP A 22 0.82 -14.62 -9.22
C TRP A 22 1.53 -13.51 -8.42
N THR A 23 1.94 -12.41 -9.08
CA THR A 23 2.58 -11.27 -8.42
C THR A 23 1.65 -10.64 -7.39
N MET A 24 0.37 -10.44 -7.75
CA MET A 24 -0.60 -9.85 -6.83
C MET A 24 -0.95 -10.81 -5.68
N ARG A 25 -1.03 -12.12 -5.92
CA ARG A 25 -1.22 -13.12 -4.85
C ARG A 25 -0.05 -13.13 -3.87
N ALA A 26 1.18 -13.15 -4.38
CA ALA A 26 2.38 -13.10 -3.54
C ALA A 26 2.41 -11.81 -2.70
N TYR A 27 2.12 -10.66 -3.33
CA TYR A 27 2.01 -9.40 -2.60
C TYR A 27 0.88 -9.41 -1.58
N ALA A 28 -0.30 -9.94 -1.91
CA ALA A 28 -1.41 -10.01 -0.97
C ALA A 28 -1.05 -10.82 0.28
N ALA A 29 -0.24 -11.88 0.17
CA ALA A 29 0.28 -12.64 1.32
C ALA A 29 1.22 -11.79 2.15
N LEU A 30 2.29 -11.34 1.51
CA LEU A 30 3.40 -10.68 2.18
C LEU A 30 2.99 -9.31 2.72
N GLY A 31 2.20 -8.57 1.96
CA GLY A 31 1.58 -7.31 2.35
C GLY A 31 0.60 -7.49 3.50
N ALA A 32 -0.30 -8.48 3.46
CA ALA A 32 -1.20 -8.72 4.61
C ALA A 32 -0.41 -9.09 5.88
N LEU A 33 0.62 -9.91 5.75
CA LEU A 33 1.50 -10.30 6.85
C LEU A 33 2.25 -9.09 7.41
N ALA A 34 2.87 -8.28 6.55
CA ALA A 34 3.58 -7.08 6.95
C ALA A 34 2.65 -6.03 7.58
N ALA A 35 1.42 -5.86 7.06
CA ALA A 35 0.41 -5.00 7.66
C ALA A 35 0.04 -5.47 9.07
N GLY A 36 -0.15 -6.78 9.24
CA GLY A 36 -0.42 -7.39 10.56
C GLY A 36 0.75 -7.19 11.53
N PHE A 37 1.97 -7.38 11.05
CA PHE A 37 3.19 -7.15 11.84
C PHE A 37 3.32 -5.69 12.28
N VAL A 38 3.15 -4.73 11.36
CA VAL A 38 3.20 -3.31 11.68
C VAL A 38 2.10 -2.94 12.66
N ALA A 39 0.86 -3.42 12.46
CA ALA A 39 -0.25 -3.18 13.36
C ALA A 39 0.04 -3.74 14.77
N LEU A 40 0.65 -4.92 14.86
CA LEU A 40 1.08 -5.52 16.12
C LEU A 40 2.12 -4.65 16.82
N VAL A 41 3.19 -4.26 16.12
CA VAL A 41 4.27 -3.42 16.67
C VAL A 41 3.72 -2.07 17.14
N VAL A 42 2.90 -1.40 16.33
CA VAL A 42 2.26 -0.12 16.69
C VAL A 42 1.40 -0.29 17.95
N THR A 43 0.63 -1.37 18.03
CA THR A 43 -0.23 -1.65 19.20
C THR A 43 0.59 -1.90 20.46
N LEU A 44 1.65 -2.71 20.37
CA LEU A 44 2.56 -2.97 21.49
C LEU A 44 3.25 -1.69 21.95
N ALA A 45 3.74 -0.88 21.01
CA ALA A 45 4.35 0.40 21.32
C ALA A 45 3.35 1.40 21.95
N LEU A 46 2.08 1.38 21.54
CA LEU A 46 1.02 2.14 22.21
C LEU A 46 0.83 1.69 23.67
N VAL A 47 0.85 0.37 23.92
CA VAL A 47 0.73 -0.20 25.28
C VAL A 47 1.92 0.22 26.15
N VAL A 48 3.15 0.08 25.65
CA VAL A 48 4.37 0.50 26.37
C VAL A 48 4.30 1.98 26.69
N TRP A 49 3.97 2.80 25.71
CA TRP A 49 3.89 4.23 25.89
C TRP A 49 2.77 4.66 26.84
N MET A 50 1.64 3.95 26.88
CA MET A 50 0.61 4.14 27.92
C MET A 50 1.13 3.81 29.31
N GLY A 51 1.95 2.76 29.45
CA GLY A 51 2.60 2.40 30.71
C GLY A 51 3.57 3.47 31.21
N GLU A 52 4.41 4.00 30.32
CA GLU A 52 5.38 5.06 30.65
C GLU A 52 4.70 6.39 31.02
N THR A 53 3.51 6.65 30.46
CA THR A 53 2.76 7.90 30.68
C THR A 53 1.59 7.74 31.65
N ALA A 54 1.56 6.69 32.46
CA ALA A 54 0.47 6.39 33.40
C ALA A 54 0.33 7.43 34.53
N SER A 55 1.43 8.07 34.95
CA SER A 55 1.45 9.10 36.00
C SER A 55 1.30 10.53 35.45
N ALA A 56 1.30 10.71 34.14
CA ALA A 56 1.22 12.03 33.51
C ALA A 56 -0.25 12.50 33.40
N GLN A 57 -0.62 13.58 34.09
CA GLN A 57 -1.94 14.21 34.02
C GLN A 57 -1.91 15.44 33.09
N GLY A 58 -2.71 15.45 32.01
CA GLY A 58 -2.87 16.64 31.16
C GLY A 58 -3.60 16.40 29.82
N GLY A 59 -4.32 17.41 29.33
CA GLY A 59 -5.14 17.33 28.11
C GLY A 59 -4.36 17.14 26.79
N THR A 60 -3.11 17.60 26.71
CA THR A 60 -2.24 17.41 25.53
C THR A 60 -1.82 15.95 25.32
N PHE A 61 -1.78 15.12 26.37
CA PHE A 61 -1.47 13.70 26.25
C PHE A 61 -2.56 12.93 25.50
N LEU A 62 -3.83 13.33 25.61
CA LEU A 62 -4.92 12.73 24.83
C LEU A 62 -4.77 13.02 23.34
N PHE A 63 -4.37 14.24 22.97
CA PHE A 63 -4.09 14.61 21.58
C PHE A 63 -2.90 13.83 21.01
N SER A 64 -1.79 13.74 21.75
CA SER A 64 -0.64 12.93 21.34
C SER A 64 -1.04 11.46 21.17
N ARG A 65 -1.94 10.95 22.03
CA ARG A 65 -2.38 9.55 22.01
C ARG A 65 -3.23 9.21 20.79
N SER A 66 -4.18 10.07 20.46
CA SER A 66 -4.96 9.91 19.24
C SER A 66 -4.09 10.08 17.99
N LEU A 67 -3.17 11.04 17.97
CA LEU A 67 -2.25 11.24 16.85
C LEU A 67 -1.38 10.00 16.58
N TYR A 68 -0.88 9.35 17.63
CA TYR A 68 -0.12 8.11 17.50
C TYR A 68 -0.92 7.00 16.81
N VAL A 69 -2.19 6.82 17.21
CA VAL A 69 -3.09 5.82 16.59
C VAL A 69 -3.35 6.17 15.12
N VAL A 70 -3.58 7.45 14.81
CA VAL A 70 -3.77 7.92 13.43
C VAL A 70 -2.52 7.69 12.59
N ALA A 71 -1.33 8.01 13.11
CA ALA A 71 -0.07 7.77 12.44
C ALA A 71 0.19 6.28 12.20
N GLY A 72 -0.10 5.44 13.19
CA GLY A 72 -0.02 3.99 13.07
C GLY A 72 -0.94 3.43 11.99
N LEU A 73 -2.19 3.90 11.93
CA LEU A 73 -3.13 3.51 10.88
C LEU A 73 -2.68 4.02 9.50
N ALA A 74 -2.17 5.25 9.43
CA ALA A 74 -1.64 5.84 8.22
C ALA A 74 -0.43 5.06 7.67
N ALA A 75 0.39 4.44 8.54
CA ALA A 75 1.49 3.59 8.12
C ALA A 75 1.01 2.27 7.46
N VAL A 76 -0.11 1.71 7.92
CA VAL A 76 -0.68 0.45 7.40
C VAL A 76 -1.46 0.67 6.10
N GLY A 77 -2.10 1.83 5.95
CA GLY A 77 -2.99 2.15 4.83
C GLY A 77 -2.39 1.89 3.43
N PRO A 78 -1.24 2.49 3.07
CA PRO A 78 -0.61 2.28 1.77
C PRO A 78 -0.20 0.83 1.50
N LEU A 79 0.07 0.07 2.55
CA LEU A 79 0.45 -1.34 2.45
C LEU A 79 -0.76 -2.21 2.09
N LEU A 80 -1.94 -1.87 2.60
CA LEU A 80 -3.20 -2.52 2.24
C LEU A 80 -3.81 -1.98 0.93
N ALA A 81 -3.46 -0.76 0.51
CA ALA A 81 -4.08 -0.07 -0.62
C ALA A 81 -4.09 -0.90 -1.92
N PRO A 82 -2.98 -1.53 -2.37
CA PRO A 82 -3.00 -2.35 -3.59
C PRO A 82 -3.97 -3.53 -3.50
N ILE A 83 -4.07 -4.17 -2.33
CA ILE A 83 -4.98 -5.29 -2.06
C ILE A 83 -6.42 -4.81 -2.13
N LEU A 84 -6.73 -3.69 -1.48
CA LEU A 84 -8.07 -3.12 -1.44
C LEU A 84 -8.53 -2.61 -2.81
N PHE A 85 -7.64 -2.01 -3.60
CA PHE A 85 -7.95 -1.57 -4.95
C PHE A 85 -8.29 -2.76 -5.87
N VAL A 86 -7.50 -3.82 -5.82
CA VAL A 86 -7.73 -5.08 -6.55
C VAL A 86 -9.05 -5.73 -6.14
N ALA A 87 -9.29 -5.87 -4.83
CA ALA A 87 -10.53 -6.44 -4.31
C ALA A 87 -11.75 -5.60 -4.71
N ARG A 88 -11.65 -4.27 -4.62
CA ARG A 88 -12.75 -3.34 -4.96
C ARG A 88 -13.15 -3.47 -6.43
N ARG A 89 -12.19 -3.50 -7.36
CA ARG A 89 -12.52 -3.56 -8.79
C ARG A 89 -13.19 -4.88 -9.17
N HIS A 90 -12.73 -6.01 -8.61
CA HIS A 90 -13.33 -7.32 -8.86
C HIS A 90 -14.74 -7.43 -8.28
N ARG A 91 -14.98 -6.80 -7.12
CA ARG A 91 -16.32 -6.71 -6.53
C ARG A 91 -17.28 -5.83 -7.35
N ARG A 92 -16.77 -4.76 -7.97
CA ARG A 92 -17.59 -3.78 -8.71
C ARG A 92 -17.68 -4.05 -10.21
N GLY A 93 -16.84 -4.93 -10.76
CA GLY A 93 -16.73 -5.15 -12.20
C GLY A 93 -16.16 -3.94 -12.95
N ASP A 94 -15.30 -3.15 -12.30
CA ASP A 94 -14.73 -1.95 -12.93
C ASP A 94 -13.82 -2.37 -14.12
N ARG A 95 -14.04 -1.77 -15.30
CA ARG A 95 -13.15 -1.96 -16.46
C ARG A 95 -11.79 -1.32 -16.19
N VAL A 96 -10.72 -2.10 -16.37
CA VAL A 96 -9.33 -1.70 -16.16
C VAL A 96 -8.43 -2.38 -17.20
N ALA A 97 -7.20 -1.89 -17.35
CA ALA A 97 -6.20 -2.56 -18.20
C ALA A 97 -5.97 -4.03 -17.78
N ALA A 98 -5.73 -4.93 -18.74
CA ALA A 98 -5.49 -6.36 -18.48
C ALA A 98 -4.31 -6.62 -17.53
N THR A 99 -3.30 -5.74 -17.51
CA THR A 99 -2.11 -5.84 -16.66
C THR A 99 -2.28 -5.20 -15.29
N TYR A 100 -3.47 -4.69 -14.94
CA TYR A 100 -3.71 -3.94 -13.70
C TYR A 100 -3.26 -4.72 -12.47
N ASP A 101 -3.65 -5.99 -12.33
CA ASP A 101 -3.36 -6.82 -11.15
C ASP A 101 -1.87 -6.94 -10.92
N ARG A 102 -1.13 -7.22 -11.99
CA ARG A 102 0.31 -7.39 -11.97
C ARG A 102 0.99 -6.11 -11.51
N TRP A 103 0.65 -4.97 -12.11
CA TRP A 103 1.25 -3.69 -11.76
C TRP A 103 0.89 -3.22 -10.36
N MET A 104 -0.32 -3.54 -9.89
CA MET A 104 -0.71 -3.26 -8.51
C MET A 104 0.11 -4.09 -7.51
N GLY A 105 0.38 -5.36 -7.83
CA GLY A 105 1.30 -6.19 -7.06
C GLY A 105 2.74 -5.66 -7.06
N VAL A 106 3.25 -5.24 -8.23
CA VAL A 106 4.59 -4.61 -8.35
C VAL A 106 4.68 -3.34 -7.52
N ALA A 107 3.69 -2.44 -7.61
CA ALA A 107 3.65 -1.21 -6.83
C ALA A 107 3.62 -1.51 -5.32
N GLY A 108 2.90 -2.54 -4.90
CA GLY A 108 2.91 -3.02 -3.53
C GLY A 108 4.30 -3.52 -3.07
N PHE A 109 4.98 -4.33 -3.88
CA PHE A 109 6.34 -4.77 -3.55
C PHE A 109 7.35 -3.61 -3.52
N LEU A 110 7.20 -2.63 -4.41
CA LEU A 110 8.00 -1.40 -4.37
C LEU A 110 7.73 -0.60 -3.08
N PHE A 111 6.49 -0.61 -2.57
CA PHE A 111 6.19 -0.03 -1.27
C PHE A 111 6.91 -0.77 -0.13
N LEU A 112 6.91 -2.10 -0.11
CA LEU A 112 7.67 -2.88 0.89
C LEU A 112 9.17 -2.60 0.81
N LEU A 113 9.74 -2.56 -0.39
CA LEU A 113 11.16 -2.21 -0.60
C LEU A 113 11.44 -0.79 -0.08
N SER A 114 10.54 0.16 -0.32
CA SER A 114 10.70 1.52 0.14
C SER A 114 10.66 1.66 1.66
N LEU A 115 9.88 0.82 2.36
CA LEU A 115 9.91 0.76 3.82
C LEU A 115 11.28 0.27 4.32
N TYR A 116 11.85 -0.74 3.67
CA TYR A 116 13.19 -1.21 3.99
C TYR A 116 14.25 -0.13 3.78
N LEU A 117 14.19 0.59 2.65
CA LEU A 117 15.09 1.73 2.40
C LEU A 117 14.91 2.85 3.44
N GLY A 118 13.66 3.16 3.82
CA GLY A 118 13.37 4.13 4.87
C GLY A 118 13.96 3.73 6.22
N MET A 119 13.93 2.44 6.57
CA MET A 119 14.58 1.93 7.79
C MET A 119 16.09 2.09 7.75
N ILE A 120 16.74 1.83 6.60
CA ILE A 120 18.20 2.01 6.46
C ILE A 120 18.58 3.48 6.64
N VAL A 121 17.89 4.40 5.95
CA VAL A 121 18.21 5.85 5.99
C VAL A 121 17.91 6.44 7.37
N SER A 122 16.86 5.97 8.04
CA SER A 122 16.47 6.47 9.36
C SER A 122 17.23 5.83 10.53
N ALA A 123 18.16 4.90 10.28
CA ALA A 123 18.91 4.20 11.31
C ALA A 123 19.80 5.17 12.12
N PRO A 124 19.66 5.22 13.47
CA PRO A 124 20.54 6.02 14.34
C PRO A 124 21.99 5.54 14.25
N GLU A 125 22.95 6.46 14.35
CA GLU A 125 24.40 6.17 14.18
C GLU A 125 24.89 5.02 15.08
N GLY A 126 24.43 4.97 16.34
CA GLY A 126 24.81 3.92 17.29
C GLY A 126 24.19 2.54 17.03
N LEU A 127 23.30 2.42 16.04
CA LEU A 127 22.62 1.17 15.66
C LEU A 127 22.92 0.76 14.21
N ARG A 128 23.88 1.42 13.55
CA ARG A 128 24.30 1.08 12.17
C ARG A 128 25.35 -0.02 12.20
N ASP A 129 25.15 -1.05 11.39
CA ASP A 129 26.18 -2.06 11.17
C ASP A 129 27.24 -1.52 10.19
N PRO A 130 28.55 -1.72 10.46
CA PRO A 130 29.59 -1.40 9.50
C PRO A 130 29.34 -2.13 8.18
N SER A 131 29.44 -1.41 7.06
CA SER A 131 29.21 -1.98 5.73
C SER A 131 30.33 -1.62 4.77
N ASP A 132 30.83 -2.62 4.03
CA ASP A 132 31.74 -2.40 2.90
C ASP A 132 30.98 -1.94 1.63
N SER A 133 29.65 -1.89 1.67
CA SER A 133 28.82 -1.49 0.53
C SER A 133 28.77 0.02 0.39
N VAL A 134 29.27 0.52 -0.75
CA VAL A 134 29.19 1.94 -1.12
C VAL A 134 27.74 2.45 -1.10
N ILE A 135 26.78 1.62 -1.50
CA ILE A 135 25.36 1.99 -1.54
C ILE A 135 24.81 2.17 -0.12
N VAL A 136 25.15 1.28 0.80
CA VAL A 136 24.66 1.36 2.18
C VAL A 136 25.26 2.57 2.89
N ASN A 137 26.56 2.81 2.72
CA ASN A 137 27.22 3.99 3.29
C ASN A 137 26.63 5.28 2.74
N ALA A 138 26.39 5.36 1.42
CA ALA A 138 25.70 6.51 0.83
C ALA A 138 24.29 6.71 1.41
N LEU A 139 23.56 5.64 1.73
CA LEU A 139 22.25 5.72 2.39
C LEU A 139 22.35 6.20 3.85
N TYR A 140 23.40 5.81 4.57
CA TYR A 140 23.65 6.28 5.95
C TYR A 140 24.09 7.74 6.04
N ASP A 141 24.67 8.28 4.98
CA ASP A 141 25.09 9.69 4.90
C ASP A 141 23.91 10.64 4.66
N LEU A 142 22.72 10.13 4.30
CA LEU A 142 21.53 10.96 4.17
C LEU A 142 21.02 11.47 5.53
N PRO A 143 20.38 12.66 5.58
CA PRO A 143 19.67 13.11 6.77
C PRO A 143 18.62 12.09 7.20
N GLN A 144 18.51 11.83 8.51
CA GLN A 144 17.60 10.81 9.03
C GLN A 144 16.14 10.99 8.56
N LEU A 145 15.69 12.25 8.45
CA LEU A 145 14.36 12.60 7.95
C LEU A 145 14.13 12.25 6.47
N ALA A 146 15.20 12.09 5.68
CA ALA A 146 15.08 11.61 4.30
C ALA A 146 14.55 10.17 4.23
N GLY A 147 14.57 9.41 5.34
CA GLY A 147 13.98 8.07 5.42
C GLY A 147 12.47 8.03 5.16
N PHE A 148 11.76 9.16 5.27
CA PHE A 148 10.34 9.26 4.90
C PHE A 148 10.14 9.37 3.38
N VAL A 149 11.14 9.81 2.62
CA VAL A 149 11.00 10.06 1.19
C VAL A 149 10.67 8.78 0.40
N PRO A 150 11.40 7.65 0.58
CA PRO A 150 11.08 6.43 -0.16
C PRO A 150 9.63 5.94 0.06
N PRO A 151 9.12 5.77 1.29
CA PRO A 151 7.76 5.26 1.50
C PRO A 151 6.67 6.23 1.05
N VAL A 152 6.87 7.55 1.21
CA VAL A 152 5.92 8.53 0.69
C VAL A 152 5.87 8.48 -0.83
N ALA A 153 7.02 8.45 -1.50
CA ALA A 153 7.08 8.36 -2.96
C ALA A 153 6.45 7.06 -3.48
N ALA A 154 6.72 5.92 -2.85
CA ALA A 154 6.12 4.64 -3.23
C ALA A 154 4.61 4.59 -2.97
N GLY A 155 4.13 5.17 -1.86
CA GLY A 155 2.69 5.29 -1.59
C GLY A 155 1.96 6.13 -2.65
N LEU A 156 2.56 7.24 -3.06
CA LEU A 156 2.07 8.04 -4.20
C LEU A 156 2.13 7.27 -5.51
N ALA A 157 3.16 6.45 -5.73
CA ALA A 157 3.28 5.61 -6.92
C ALA A 157 2.17 4.53 -6.99
N VAL A 158 1.77 3.93 -5.86
CA VAL A 158 0.61 3.03 -5.79
C VAL A 158 -0.65 3.74 -6.25
N PHE A 159 -0.89 4.95 -5.75
CA PHE A 159 -2.04 5.76 -6.16
C PHE A 159 -1.96 6.12 -7.65
N ALA A 160 -0.84 6.65 -8.12
CA ALA A 160 -0.65 6.99 -9.54
C ALA A 160 -0.86 5.78 -10.47
N THR A 161 -0.39 4.59 -10.07
CA THR A 161 -0.60 3.33 -10.80
C THR A 161 -2.09 2.97 -10.89
N HIS A 162 -2.83 3.14 -9.79
CA HIS A 162 -4.28 2.91 -9.76
C HIS A 162 -5.02 3.79 -10.78
N PHE A 163 -4.76 5.11 -10.79
CA PHE A 163 -5.47 6.04 -11.67
C PHE A 163 -5.09 5.86 -13.14
N ARG A 164 -3.80 5.68 -13.44
CA ARG A 164 -3.33 5.47 -14.81
C ARG A 164 -3.95 4.24 -15.46
N LEU A 165 -4.02 3.12 -14.73
CA LEU A 165 -4.54 1.85 -15.27
C LEU A 165 -6.07 1.75 -15.27
N ARG A 166 -6.78 2.68 -14.62
CA ARG A 166 -8.22 2.87 -14.75
C ARG A 166 -8.59 3.68 -16.01
N GLY A 167 -7.81 4.72 -16.32
CA GLY A 167 -8.09 5.59 -17.48
C GLY A 167 -7.87 4.93 -18.85
N GLY A 168 -6.96 3.96 -18.96
CA GLY A 168 -6.68 3.27 -20.23
C GLY A 168 -7.80 2.33 -20.73
N ALA A 169 -8.93 2.19 -20.03
CA ALA A 169 -10.07 1.42 -20.50
C ALA A 169 -10.93 2.19 -21.52
N ASP A 170 -10.84 3.52 -21.56
CA ASP A 170 -11.67 4.36 -22.44
C ASP A 170 -11.11 4.47 -23.88
N ASP A 171 -9.82 4.17 -24.09
CA ASP A 171 -9.14 4.34 -25.38
C ASP A 171 -9.26 3.12 -26.33
N GLY A 172 -9.87 2.02 -25.86
CA GLY A 172 -9.85 0.71 -26.52
C GLY A 172 -11.15 0.26 -27.19
N SER A 173 -12.15 1.13 -27.39
CA SER A 173 -13.42 0.73 -28.03
C SER A 173 -13.22 0.37 -29.51
N PRO A 174 -13.49 -0.88 -29.95
CA PRO A 174 -13.51 -1.27 -31.36
C PRO A 174 -14.73 -0.73 -32.12
N ASP A 175 -15.69 -0.10 -31.43
CA ASP A 175 -17.01 0.30 -31.94
C ASP A 175 -17.00 1.41 -33.01
N ARG A 176 -15.85 1.87 -33.50
CA ARG A 176 -15.78 2.81 -34.63
C ARG A 176 -15.63 2.16 -36.01
N ALA A 177 -15.51 0.83 -36.10
CA ALA A 177 -15.21 0.17 -37.37
C ALA A 177 -16.43 -0.32 -38.17
N GLU A 178 -17.64 -0.39 -37.60
CA GLU A 178 -18.75 -1.12 -38.23
C GLU A 178 -19.91 -0.27 -38.82
N SER A 179 -19.79 1.06 -38.91
CA SER A 179 -20.91 1.92 -39.34
C SER A 179 -20.80 2.55 -40.73
N THR A 180 -19.86 2.13 -41.60
CA THR A 180 -19.70 2.79 -42.93
C THR A 180 -19.94 1.90 -44.17
N GLU A 181 -20.16 0.59 -44.05
CA GLU A 181 -20.44 -0.26 -45.23
C GLU A 181 -21.84 -0.89 -45.18
N GLY A 182 -22.86 -0.09 -45.49
CA GLY A 182 -24.23 -0.60 -45.53
C GLY A 182 -25.25 0.43 -45.97
N GLY A 183 -25.08 1.02 -47.16
CA GLY A 183 -26.10 1.93 -47.68
C GLY A 183 -25.89 2.34 -49.12
N GLY A 184 -26.62 1.68 -50.04
CA GLY A 184 -26.97 2.28 -51.33
C GLY A 184 -26.77 1.38 -52.55
N SER A 185 -27.63 0.37 -52.70
CA SER A 185 -27.97 -0.15 -54.02
C SER A 185 -29.48 0.03 -54.20
N ALA A 186 -29.85 0.94 -55.11
CA ALA A 186 -31.16 1.05 -55.74
C ALA A 186 -30.98 1.81 -57.07
#